data_AF-A0A0F9DVS9-F1
#
_entry.id   AF-A0A0F9DVS9-F1
#
_cell.length_a   1.000
_cell.length_b   1.000
_cell.length_c   1.000
_cell.angle_alpha   90.00
_cell.angle_beta   90.00
_cell.angle_gamma   90.00
#
_symmetry.space_group_name_H-M   'P 1'
#
loop_
_entity.id
_entity.type
_entity.pdbx_description
1 polymer ?
#
loop_
_entity_poly.entity_id
_entity_poly.type
_entity_poly.pdbx_seq_one_letter_code
_entity_poly.pdbx_strand_id
1 'polypeptide(L)' 'MEKSVAGQMEDAYQECILNMLPAIKVSRELRRAYYDELSNKDDPQLKKKVWIFLRYKGVGIVPEDSPFWKNY' A
#
# COMPACT_ATOMS: atom_id res chain seq x y z
N MET A 1 -5.34 11.86 -17.84
CA MET A 1 -5.82 10.51 -17.52
C MET A 1 -5.56 10.28 -16.05
N GLU A 2 -6.59 10.01 -15.27
CA GLU A 2 -6.43 9.59 -13.88
C GLU A 2 -5.70 8.23 -13.91
N LYS A 3 -4.60 8.10 -13.16
CA LYS A 3 -3.86 6.84 -13.08
C LYS A 3 -4.73 5.83 -12.34
N SER A 4 -4.76 4.58 -12.79
CA SER A 4 -5.45 3.50 -12.06
C SER A 4 -4.79 3.28 -10.70
N VAL A 5 -5.53 2.73 -9.73
CA VAL A 5 -5.03 2.37 -8.39
C VAL A 5 -3.77 1.51 -8.48
N ALA A 6 -3.76 0.51 -9.36
CA ALA A 6 -2.58 -0.32 -9.62
C ALA A 6 -1.36 0.49 -10.12
N GLY A 7 -1.56 1.49 -10.98
CA GLY A 7 -0.50 2.37 -11.45
C GLY A 7 0.04 3.29 -10.36
N GLN A 8 -0.84 3.86 -9.53
CA GLN A 8 -0.44 4.68 -8.38
C GLN A 8 0.32 3.86 -7.32
N MET A 9 -0.08 2.60 -7.11
CA MET A 9 0.63 1.67 -6.21
C MET A 9 1.99 1.26 -6.78
N GLU A 10 2.12 1.08 -8.10
CA GLU A 10 3.42 0.82 -8.74
C GLU A 10 4.36 2.01 -8.59
N ASP A 11 3.88 3.24 -8.84
CA ASP A 11 4.68 4.45 -8.66
C ASP A 11 5.19 4.57 -7.22
N ALA A 12 4.31 4.39 -6.23
CA ALA A 12 4.67 4.43 -4.81
C ALA A 12 5.64 3.30 -4.42
N TYR A 13 5.51 2.12 -5.03
CA TYR A 13 6.45 1.01 -4.83
C TYR A 13 7.83 1.35 -5.40
N GLN A 14 7.92 1.92 -6.60
CA GLN A 14 9.20 2.35 -7.18
C GLN A 14 9.84 3.44 -6.32
N GLU A 15 9.06 4.42 -5.84
CA GLU A 15 9.55 5.45 -4.91
C GLU A 15 10.08 4.85 -3.60
N CYS A 16 9.38 3.84 -3.05
CA CYS A 16 9.82 3.11 -1.86
C CYS A 16 11.20 2.46 -2.07
N ILE A 17 11.42 1.82 -3.22
CA ILE A 17 12.70 1.18 -3.53
C ILE A 17 13.80 2.22 -3.75
N LEU A 18 13.51 3.29 -4.51
CA LEU A 18 14.48 4.35 -4.81
C LEU A 18 14.96 5.08 -3.55
N ASN A 19 14.06 5.30 -2.58
CA ASN A 19 14.38 5.96 -1.32
C ASN A 19 14.76 5.00 -0.19
N MET A 20 14.88 3.69 -0.48
CA MET A 20 15.18 2.64 0.51
C MET A 20 14.27 2.70 1.75
N LEU A 21 12.99 3.00 1.54
CA LEU A 21 12.01 3.09 2.61
C LEU A 21 11.67 1.69 3.14
N PRO A 22 11.38 1.55 4.46
CA PRO A 22 11.01 0.27 5.06
C PRO A 22 9.61 -0.21 4.64
N ALA A 23 8.80 0.67 4.06
CA ALA A 23 7.43 0.40 3.64
C ALA A 23 7.01 1.36 2.51
N ILE A 24 5.96 1.01 1.78
CA ILE A 24 5.35 1.88 0.78
C ILE A 24 4.53 2.93 1.49
N LYS A 25 4.90 4.20 1.30
CA LYS A 25 4.18 5.36 1.80
C LYS A 25 3.11 5.78 0.80
N VAL A 26 1.85 5.78 1.22
CA VAL A 26 0.69 6.18 0.38
C VAL A 26 -0.33 6.97 1.19
N SER A 27 -1.23 7.70 0.52
CA SER A 27 -2.37 8.31 1.20
C SER A 27 -3.35 7.27 1.73
N ARG A 28 -4.16 7.65 2.73
CA ARG A 28 -5.25 6.79 3.24
C ARG A 28 -6.25 6.42 2.15
N GLU A 29 -6.53 7.35 1.25
CA GLU A 29 -7.47 7.16 0.14
C GLU A 29 -6.95 6.10 -0.83
N LEU A 30 -5.67 6.19 -1.24
CA LEU A 30 -5.07 5.20 -2.12
C LEU A 30 -5.00 3.82 -1.46
N ARG A 31 -4.66 3.75 -0.16
CA ARG A 31 -4.68 2.49 0.59
C ARG A 31 -6.07 1.85 0.61
N ARG A 32 -7.12 2.65 0.78
CA ARG A 32 -8.51 2.18 0.78
C ARG A 32 -8.93 1.70 -0.62
N ALA A 33 -8.64 2.48 -1.66
CA ALA A 33 -8.94 2.09 -3.03
C ALA A 33 -8.23 0.78 -3.42
N TYR A 34 -6.97 0.60 -2.96
CA TYR A 34 -6.24 -0.65 -3.14
C TYR A 34 -6.85 -1.82 -2.38
N TYR A 35 -7.29 -1.60 -1.14
CA TYR A 35 -8.05 -2.61 -0.38
C TYR A 35 -9.31 -3.04 -1.12
N ASP A 36 -10.08 -2.09 -1.66
CA ASP A 36 -11.31 -2.38 -2.40
C ASP A 36 -11.01 -3.21 -3.68
N GLU A 37 -9.93 -2.88 -4.41
CA GLU A 37 -9.47 -3.70 -5.54
C GLU A 37 -9.11 -5.13 -5.14
N LEU A 38 -8.39 -5.31 -4.03
CA LEU A 38 -8.04 -6.63 -3.50
C LEU A 38 -9.28 -7.42 -3.07
N SER A 39 -10.25 -6.74 -2.47
CA SER A 39 -11.51 -7.34 -2.03
C SER A 39 -12.32 -7.83 -3.22
N ASN A 40 -12.38 -7.05 -4.31
CA ASN A 40 -13.05 -7.44 -5.54
C ASN A 40 -12.38 -8.64 -6.24
N LYS A 41 -11.07 -8.83 -6.01
CA LYS A 41 -10.28 -9.95 -6.56
C LYS A 41 -10.24 -11.17 -5.63
N ASP A 42 -10.93 -11.12 -4.48
CA ASP A 42 -10.87 -12.16 -3.42
C ASP A 42 -9.43 -12.49 -3.01
N ASP A 43 -8.56 -11.47 -2.91
CA ASP A 43 -7.13 -11.69 -2.70
C ASP A 43 -6.85 -12.46 -1.39
N PRO A 44 -6.04 -13.54 -1.42
CA PRO A 44 -5.75 -14.35 -0.24
C PRO A 44 -5.15 -13.57 0.94
N GLN A 45 -4.53 -12.41 0.70
CA GLN A 45 -3.98 -11.58 1.77
C GLN A 45 -5.07 -11.05 2.71
N LEU A 46 -6.29 -10.85 2.22
CA LEU A 46 -7.42 -10.38 3.01
C LEU A 46 -8.03 -11.48 3.91
N LYS A 47 -7.79 -12.76 3.58
CA LYS A 47 -8.25 -13.91 4.38
C LYS A 47 -7.39 -14.15 5.62
N LYS A 48 -6.18 -13.59 5.66
CA LYS A 48 -5.32 -13.68 6.84
C LYS A 48 -5.91 -12.79 7.93
N LYS A 49 -6.11 -13.32 9.15
CA LYS A 49 -6.62 -12.57 10.32
C LYS A 49 -5.77 -11.34 10.72
N VAL A 50 -4.66 -11.07 10.03
CA VAL A 50 -3.83 -9.89 10.19
C VAL A 50 -4.26 -8.82 9.16
N TRP A 51 -5.45 -8.27 9.34
CA TRP A 51 -6.03 -7.21 8.49
C TRP A 51 -5.24 -5.90 8.51
N ILE A 52 -4.27 -5.79 9.43
CA ILE A 52 -3.55 -4.56 9.75
C ILE A 52 -2.42 -4.27 8.74
N PHE A 53 -1.91 -5.30 8.03
CA PHE A 53 -0.73 -5.17 7.16
C PHE A 53 -1.03 -5.58 5.72
N LEU A 54 -1.59 -4.65 4.94
CA LEU A 54 -1.68 -4.79 3.48
C LEU A 54 -0.29 -4.76 2.87
N ARG A 55 -0.09 -5.54 1.80
CA ARG A 55 1.19 -5.62 1.10
C ARG A 55 1.01 -5.47 -0.40
N TYR A 56 1.98 -4.82 -1.03
CA TYR A 56 2.10 -4.76 -2.48
C TYR A 56 3.47 -5.31 -2.86
N LYS A 57 3.49 -6.34 -3.74
CA LYS A 57 4.71 -7.07 -4.13
C LYS A 57 5.58 -7.54 -2.94
N GLY A 58 4.94 -7.87 -1.82
CA GLY A 58 5.61 -8.32 -0.60
C GLY A 58 6.06 -7.20 0.36
N VAL A 59 6.02 -5.93 -0.05
CA VAL A 59 6.35 -4.77 0.80
C VAL A 59 5.10 -4.26 1.51
N GLY A 60 5.23 -3.91 2.78
CA GLY A 60 4.13 -3.38 3.59
C GLY A 60 3.66 -2.01 3.11
N ILE A 61 2.36 -1.74 3.19
CA ILE A 61 1.75 -0.47 2.84
C ILE A 61 1.38 0.26 4.12
N VAL A 62 1.89 1.47 4.31
CA VAL A 62 1.64 2.29 5.49
C VAL A 62 1.14 3.68 5.05
N PRO A 63 0.00 4.16 5.59
CA PRO A 63 -0.48 5.51 5.32
C PRO A 63 0.55 6.57 5.67
N GLU A 64 0.69 7.60 4.86
CA GLU A 64 1.66 8.69 5.03
C GLU A 64 1.52 9.44 6.36
N ASP A 65 0.32 9.44 6.95
CA ASP A 65 -0.01 10.09 8.21
C ASP A 65 0.16 9.16 9.43
N SER A 66 0.62 7.93 9.21
CA SER A 66 0.86 6.96 10.28
C SER A 66 1.99 7.42 11.22
N PRO A 67 1.85 7.24 12.55
CA PRO A 67 2.94 7.47 13.51
C PRO A 67 4.22 6.69 13.20
N PHE A 68 4.12 5.61 12.40
CA PHE A 68 5.25 4.83 11.91
C PHE A 68 6.35 5.70 11.28
N TRP A 69 5.95 6.75 10.53
CA TRP A 69 6.88 7.63 9.82
C TRP A 69 7.56 8.67 10.70
N LYS A 70 7.24 8.78 12.00
CA LYS A 70 7.91 9.75 12.87
C LYS A 70 9.40 9.43 13.11
N ASN A 71 9.83 8.20 12.78
CA ASN A 71 11.18 7.70 13.00
C ASN A 71 11.97 7.49 11.70
N TYR A 72 11.44 7.92 10.55
CA TYR A 72 12.02 7.74 9.21
C TYR A 72 11.88 9.02 8.40
#